data_AF-K1L5S3-F1
#
_entry.id   AF-K1L5S3-F1
#
_cell.length_a   1.000
_cell.length_b   1.000
_cell.length_c   1.000
_cell.angle_alpha   90.00
_cell.angle_beta   90.00
_cell.angle_gamma   90.00
#
_symmetry.space_group_name_H-M   'P 1'
#
loop_
_entity.id
_entity.type
_entity.pdbx_description
1 polymer ?
#
loop_
_entity_poly.entity_id
_entity_poly.type
_entity_poly.pdbx_seq_one_letter_code
_entity_poly.pdbx_strand_id
1 'polypeptide(L)'
;MPLDYACLAASEIGNISDRRIYLSLEGDTPGVPKLLLKETGLNSGFMIPQYTTAALASENKGLCFPSSADSIPTSLGQEDHVSMGSIGARKALQVIENVEKILGVELFCAAQAVDFHAPLKSGKIMTALYEHVRTKIKHVTEDQLMYEDMETAIEIIRNGELLKLAREVADKEGLALETQWSGDFDWY
;
A
#
# COMPACT_ATOMS: atom_id res chain seq x y z
N MET A 1 6.64 23.04 -4.84
CA MET A 1 5.19 23.14 -5.04
C MET A 1 4.59 21.86 -5.62
N PRO A 2 4.67 21.48 -6.91
CA PRO A 2 4.04 20.23 -7.39
C PRO A 2 4.44 18.97 -6.62
N LEU A 3 5.73 18.83 -6.30
CA LEU A 3 6.25 17.70 -5.52
C LEU A 3 5.76 17.71 -4.06
N ASP A 4 5.50 18.88 -3.46
CA ASP A 4 4.93 18.93 -2.11
C ASP A 4 3.46 18.48 -2.11
N TYR A 5 2.71 18.84 -3.15
CA TYR A 5 1.34 18.33 -3.34
C TYR A 5 1.33 16.83 -3.62
N ALA A 6 2.23 16.33 -4.47
CA ALA A 6 2.37 14.90 -4.73
C ALA A 6 2.76 14.12 -3.47
N CYS A 7 3.66 14.67 -2.65
CA CYS A 7 4.05 14.11 -1.35
C CYS A 7 2.83 13.96 -0.42
N LEU A 8 2.03 15.02 -0.26
CA LEU A 8 0.81 15.00 0.54
C LEU A 8 -0.21 13.99 0.00
N ALA A 9 -0.46 14.00 -1.31
CA ALA A 9 -1.41 13.09 -1.95
C ALA A 9 -1.00 11.61 -1.78
N ALA A 10 0.28 11.30 -1.98
CA ALA A 10 0.80 9.95 -1.75
C ALA A 10 0.68 9.53 -0.28
N SER A 11 0.97 10.43 0.66
CA SER A 11 0.82 10.15 2.10
C SER A 11 -0.62 9.73 2.45
N GLU A 12 -1.64 10.36 1.87
CA GLU A 12 -3.03 9.99 2.12
C GLU A 12 -3.39 8.59 1.58
N ILE A 13 -2.79 8.16 0.47
CA ILE A 13 -2.95 6.77 -0.04
C ILE A 13 -2.44 5.76 0.99
N GLY A 14 -1.26 6.01 1.56
CA GLY A 14 -0.72 5.17 2.64
C GLY A 14 -1.57 5.20 3.91
N ASN A 15 -2.06 6.38 4.29
CA ASN A 15 -2.87 6.57 5.50
C ASN A 15 -4.20 5.79 5.42
N ILE A 16 -4.91 5.83 4.28
CA ILE A 16 -6.15 5.07 4.11
C ILE A 16 -5.89 3.55 3.96
N SER A 17 -4.75 3.17 3.38
CA SER A 17 -4.33 1.77 3.29
C SER A 17 -4.07 1.17 4.68
N ASP A 18 -3.34 1.86 5.56
CA ASP A 18 -3.14 1.44 6.95
C ASP A 18 -4.47 1.25 7.69
N ARG A 19 -5.46 2.12 7.42
CA ARG A 19 -6.79 1.94 8.00
C ARG A 19 -7.46 0.64 7.54
N ARG A 20 -7.31 0.24 6.28
CA ARG A 20 -7.86 -1.03 5.76
C ARG A 20 -7.10 -2.25 6.31
N ILE A 21 -5.79 -2.12 6.53
CA ILE A 21 -5.01 -3.14 7.25
C ILE A 21 -5.60 -3.32 8.65
N TYR A 22 -5.74 -2.24 9.41
CA TYR A 22 -6.32 -2.30 10.76
C TYR A 22 -7.70 -2.99 10.79
N LEU A 23 -8.62 -2.60 9.88
CA LEU A 23 -9.96 -3.21 9.79
C LEU A 23 -9.90 -4.71 9.47
N SER A 24 -8.91 -5.15 8.69
CA SER A 24 -8.71 -6.58 8.38
C SER A 24 -8.32 -7.39 9.62
N LEU A 25 -7.69 -6.76 10.62
CA LEU A 25 -7.21 -7.41 11.83
C LEU A 25 -8.24 -7.44 12.98
N GLU A 26 -9.30 -6.63 12.92
CA GLU A 26 -10.29 -6.51 14.00
C GLU A 26 -11.02 -7.84 14.29
N GLY A 27 -11.21 -8.67 13.26
CA GLY A 27 -12.00 -9.90 13.36
C GLY A 27 -13.51 -9.69 13.31
N ASP A 28 -13.95 -8.49 12.94
CA ASP A 28 -15.39 -8.14 12.80
C ASP A 28 -15.97 -8.60 11.46
N THR A 29 -15.12 -8.96 10.49
CA THR A 29 -15.56 -9.53 9.21
C THR A 29 -15.99 -10.98 9.42
N PRO A 30 -17.24 -11.37 9.08
CA PRO A 30 -17.73 -12.73 9.32
C PRO A 30 -16.84 -13.81 8.68
N GLY A 31 -16.35 -14.74 9.49
CA GLY A 31 -15.50 -15.84 9.04
C GLY A 31 -14.00 -15.53 9.04
N VAL A 32 -13.59 -14.27 9.22
CA VAL A 32 -12.19 -13.87 9.32
C VAL A 32 -11.81 -13.74 10.80
N PRO A 33 -10.83 -14.49 11.31
CA PRO A 33 -10.44 -14.41 12.71
C PRO A 33 -9.67 -13.12 13.01
N LYS A 34 -9.71 -12.70 14.27
CA LYS A 34 -8.93 -11.57 14.78
C LYS A 34 -7.44 -11.78 14.49
N LEU A 35 -6.72 -10.70 14.18
CA LEU A 35 -5.29 -10.71 13.81
C LEU A 35 -4.95 -11.63 12.62
N LEU A 36 -5.96 -12.03 11.82
CA LEU A 36 -5.84 -12.89 10.65
C LEU A 36 -5.23 -14.27 10.96
N LEU A 37 -5.47 -14.80 12.16
CA LEU A 37 -4.97 -16.10 12.60
C LEU A 37 -5.97 -16.83 13.50
N LYS A 38 -6.12 -18.16 13.34
CA LYS A 38 -7.13 -18.94 14.09
C LYS A 38 -6.84 -19.03 15.59
N GLU A 39 -5.58 -19.27 15.96
CA GLU A 39 -5.17 -19.50 17.35
C GLU A 39 -4.56 -18.25 17.97
N THR A 40 -5.40 -17.24 18.24
CA THR A 40 -4.96 -16.00 18.91
C THR A 40 -4.75 -16.20 20.41
N GLY A 41 -3.70 -15.62 20.97
CA GLY A 41 -3.43 -15.61 22.43
C GLY A 41 -2.03 -16.11 22.76
N LEU A 42 -1.61 -17.22 22.15
CA LEU A 42 -0.20 -17.60 22.05
C LEU A 42 0.47 -16.92 20.85
N ASN A 43 -0.28 -16.78 19.76
CA ASN A 43 0.17 -16.12 18.55
C ASN A 43 -0.32 -14.66 18.50
N SER A 44 0.54 -13.79 17.95
CA SER A 44 0.28 -12.37 17.71
C SER A 44 -0.22 -12.10 16.28
N GLY A 45 -0.09 -13.06 15.37
CA GLY A 45 -0.58 -12.97 13.99
C GLY A 45 -0.04 -11.72 13.28
N PHE A 46 -0.93 -10.98 12.62
CA PHE A 46 -0.56 -9.85 11.79
C PHE A 46 -0.42 -8.52 12.56
N MET A 47 -0.42 -8.54 13.90
CA MET A 47 -0.30 -7.34 14.73
C MET A 47 0.95 -6.51 14.42
N ILE A 48 2.12 -7.15 14.34
CA ILE A 48 3.40 -6.45 14.12
C ILE A 48 3.52 -5.89 12.69
N PRO A 49 3.13 -6.61 11.62
CA PRO A 49 2.99 -6.01 10.29
C PRO A 49 2.18 -4.69 10.30
N GLN A 50 1.07 -4.62 11.04
CA GLN A 50 0.29 -3.39 11.15
C GLN A 50 1.02 -2.29 11.93
N TYR A 51 1.83 -2.62 12.94
CA TYR A 51 2.66 -1.62 13.63
C TYR A 51 3.67 -0.99 12.68
N THR A 52 4.24 -1.78 11.77
CA THR A 52 5.13 -1.29 10.73
C THR A 52 4.41 -0.28 9.83
N THR A 53 3.21 -0.60 9.32
CA THR A 53 2.47 0.32 8.44
C THR A 53 2.01 1.59 9.16
N ALA A 54 1.57 1.47 10.41
CA ALA A 54 1.18 2.61 11.22
C ALA A 54 2.36 3.57 11.48
N ALA A 55 3.55 3.02 11.74
CA ALA A 55 4.77 3.82 11.91
C ALA A 55 5.14 4.57 10.62
N LEU A 56 5.08 3.91 9.47
CA LEU A 56 5.36 4.52 8.16
C LEU A 56 4.33 5.61 7.81
N ALA A 57 3.03 5.34 8.04
CA ALA A 57 1.97 6.32 7.84
C ALA A 57 2.14 7.54 8.77
N SER A 58 2.61 7.34 10.00
CA SER A 58 2.92 8.43 10.93
C SER A 58 4.17 9.21 10.52
N GLU A 59 5.22 8.55 10.02
CA GLU A 59 6.43 9.21 9.52
C GLU A 59 6.09 10.11 8.32
N ASN A 60 5.26 9.63 7.40
CA ASN A 60 4.83 10.40 6.23
C ASN A 60 4.16 11.73 6.62
N LYS A 61 3.43 11.79 7.73
CA LYS A 61 2.82 13.04 8.24
C LYS A 61 3.87 14.10 8.56
N GLY A 62 5.00 13.70 9.13
CA GLY A 62 6.13 14.59 9.38
C GLY A 62 6.79 15.08 8.09
N LEU A 63 6.84 14.22 7.07
CA LEU A 63 7.38 14.55 5.74
C LEU A 63 6.46 15.46 4.91
N CYS A 64 5.17 15.56 5.26
CA CYS A 64 4.21 16.37 4.51
C CYS A 64 4.34 17.90 4.71
N PHE A 65 5.20 18.37 5.60
CA PHE A 65 5.47 19.82 5.70
C PHE A 65 6.02 20.34 4.36
N PRO A 66 5.45 21.36 3.71
CA PRO A 66 5.87 21.76 2.35
C PRO A 66 7.26 22.38 2.36
N SER A 67 8.21 21.79 1.63
CA SER A 67 9.56 22.35 1.50
C SER A 67 9.55 23.65 0.71
N SER A 68 8.65 23.80 -0.26
CA SER A 68 8.49 25.06 -1.01
C SER A 68 7.84 26.22 -0.24
N ALA A 69 7.44 26.01 1.02
CA ALA A 69 7.04 27.11 1.90
C ALA A 69 8.24 27.80 2.58
N ASP A 70 9.45 27.28 2.39
CA ASP A 70 10.70 27.82 2.94
C ASP A 70 11.56 28.47 1.85
N SER A 71 12.30 29.52 2.23
CA SER A 71 13.31 30.18 1.40
C SER A 71 14.33 30.88 2.30
N ILE A 72 15.60 30.53 2.16
CA ILE A 72 16.70 31.11 2.92
C ILE A 72 17.65 31.80 1.93
N PRO A 73 17.85 33.12 2.05
CA PRO A 73 18.68 33.86 1.11
C PRO A 73 20.16 33.48 1.23
N THR A 74 20.82 33.34 0.10
CA THR A 74 22.25 33.01 -0.02
C THR A 74 22.98 34.09 -0.82
N SER A 75 24.32 33.95 -0.92
CA SER A 75 25.14 34.80 -1.78
C SER A 75 24.99 36.31 -1.48
N LEU A 76 24.96 36.68 -0.19
CA LEU A 76 24.77 38.06 0.28
C LEU A 76 23.50 38.75 -0.29
N GLY A 77 22.43 37.97 -0.49
CA GLY A 77 21.15 38.47 -1.01
C GLY A 77 21.07 38.54 -2.53
N GLN A 78 22.01 37.93 -3.27
CA GLN A 78 21.86 37.75 -4.72
C GLN A 78 20.88 36.62 -5.06
N GLU A 79 20.88 35.56 -4.26
CA GLU A 79 19.91 34.47 -4.32
C GLU A 79 18.94 34.68 -3.15
N ASP A 80 18.09 35.70 -3.25
CA ASP A 80 17.24 36.16 -2.16
C ASP A 80 15.91 35.39 -2.01
N HIS A 81 15.49 34.68 -3.07
CA HIS A 81 14.30 33.83 -3.07
C HIS A 81 14.53 32.52 -3.85
N VAL A 82 14.40 31.38 -3.17
CA VAL A 82 14.69 30.04 -3.74
C VAL A 82 13.56 29.05 -3.46
N SER A 83 13.57 27.89 -4.14
CA SER A 83 12.41 26.98 -4.17
C SER A 83 12.46 25.83 -3.16
N MET A 84 13.64 25.52 -2.61
CA MET A 84 13.92 24.29 -1.83
C MET A 84 13.47 22.99 -2.53
N GLY A 85 13.38 23.00 -3.86
CA GLY A 85 12.74 21.93 -4.64
C GLY A 85 13.42 20.57 -4.54
N SER A 86 14.75 20.52 -4.35
CA SER A 86 15.49 19.26 -4.16
C SER A 86 15.13 18.55 -2.84
N ILE A 87 14.80 19.31 -1.80
CA ILE A 87 14.33 18.76 -0.52
C ILE A 87 12.92 18.19 -0.69
N GLY A 88 12.04 18.94 -1.38
CA GLY A 88 10.70 18.46 -1.74
C GLY A 88 10.74 17.16 -2.53
N ALA A 89 11.65 17.04 -3.51
CA ALA A 89 11.81 15.82 -4.32
C ALA A 89 12.23 14.60 -3.49
N ARG A 90 13.22 14.74 -2.60
CA ARG A 90 13.67 13.62 -1.75
C ARG A 90 12.59 13.15 -0.80
N LYS A 91 11.81 14.08 -0.23
CA LYS A 91 10.70 13.76 0.68
C LYS A 91 9.57 13.05 -0.06
N ALA A 92 9.20 13.54 -1.24
CA ALA A 92 8.19 12.89 -2.07
C ALA A 92 8.60 11.45 -2.41
N LEU A 93 9.88 11.22 -2.79
CA LEU A 93 10.40 9.87 -3.05
C LEU A 93 10.31 8.97 -1.81
N GLN A 94 10.74 9.45 -0.64
CA GLN A 94 10.67 8.68 0.60
C GLN A 94 9.21 8.33 0.98
N VAL A 95 8.27 9.25 0.80
CA VAL A 95 6.85 8.96 1.05
C VAL A 95 6.33 7.90 0.08
N ILE A 96 6.68 7.96 -1.20
CA ILE A 96 6.31 6.92 -2.19
C ILE A 96 6.86 5.56 -1.77
N GLU A 97 8.13 5.48 -1.40
CA GLU A 97 8.76 4.23 -0.93
C GLU A 97 8.09 3.69 0.35
N ASN A 98 7.62 4.57 1.23
CA ASN A 98 6.86 4.18 2.42
C ASN A 98 5.45 3.69 2.06
N VAL A 99 4.79 4.33 1.09
CA VAL A 99 3.46 3.91 0.60
C VAL A 99 3.52 2.54 -0.09
N GLU A 100 4.56 2.26 -0.87
CA GLU A 100 4.80 0.93 -1.45
C GLU A 100 4.87 -0.16 -0.37
N LYS A 101 5.57 0.12 0.74
CA LYS A 101 5.66 -0.79 1.89
C LYS A 101 4.29 -1.03 2.52
N ILE A 102 3.52 0.04 2.74
CA ILE A 102 2.18 -0.03 3.33
C ILE A 102 1.26 -0.87 2.42
N LEU A 103 1.24 -0.60 1.11
CA LEU A 103 0.44 -1.35 0.14
C LEU A 103 0.86 -2.83 0.05
N GLY A 104 2.15 -3.13 0.17
CA GLY A 104 2.64 -4.51 0.21
C GLY A 104 2.11 -5.26 1.42
N VAL A 105 2.15 -4.66 2.62
CA VAL A 105 1.58 -5.27 3.82
C VAL A 105 0.06 -5.38 3.73
N GLU A 106 -0.63 -4.41 3.11
CA GLU A 106 -2.07 -4.52 2.83
C GLU A 106 -2.37 -5.72 1.94
N LEU A 107 -1.61 -5.91 0.86
CA LEU A 107 -1.76 -7.06 -0.04
C LEU A 107 -1.57 -8.38 0.72
N PHE A 108 -0.58 -8.44 1.61
CA PHE A 108 -0.31 -9.62 2.44
C PHE A 108 -1.48 -9.93 3.38
N CYS A 109 -1.99 -8.91 4.08
CA CYS A 109 -3.17 -9.03 4.95
C CYS A 109 -4.42 -9.45 4.17
N ALA A 110 -4.64 -8.84 3.00
CA ALA A 110 -5.79 -9.14 2.14
C ALA A 110 -5.75 -10.59 1.64
N ALA A 111 -4.59 -11.08 1.19
CA ALA A 111 -4.43 -12.47 0.81
C ALA A 111 -4.78 -13.40 1.98
N GLN A 112 -4.25 -13.11 3.19
CA GLN A 112 -4.56 -13.89 4.39
C GLN A 112 -6.05 -13.90 4.74
N ALA A 113 -6.73 -12.75 4.64
CA ALA A 113 -8.16 -12.65 4.89
C ALA A 113 -9.00 -13.48 3.90
N VAL A 114 -8.63 -13.49 2.62
CA VAL A 114 -9.35 -14.23 1.57
C VAL A 114 -9.33 -15.75 1.82
N ASP A 115 -8.23 -16.30 2.36
CA ASP A 115 -8.13 -17.73 2.67
C ASP A 115 -9.22 -18.22 3.61
N PHE A 116 -9.64 -17.38 4.57
CA PHE A 116 -10.66 -17.72 5.55
C PHE A 116 -12.08 -17.80 4.99
N HIS A 117 -12.29 -17.30 3.77
CA HIS A 117 -13.57 -17.41 3.08
C HIS A 117 -13.68 -18.66 2.20
N ALA A 118 -12.65 -19.51 2.13
CA ALA A 118 -12.72 -20.75 1.35
C ALA A 118 -13.95 -21.60 1.75
N PRO A 119 -14.69 -22.17 0.77
CA PRO A 119 -14.40 -22.26 -0.66
C PRO A 119 -14.97 -21.10 -1.52
N LEU A 120 -15.42 -19.99 -0.92
CA LEU A 120 -15.91 -18.84 -1.69
C LEU A 120 -14.80 -18.25 -2.58
N LYS A 121 -15.19 -17.71 -3.73
CA LYS A 121 -14.30 -17.05 -4.68
C LYS A 121 -14.81 -15.66 -5.03
N SER A 122 -13.88 -14.73 -5.22
CA SER A 122 -14.14 -13.41 -5.76
C SER A 122 -14.42 -13.46 -7.28
N GLY A 123 -14.58 -12.29 -7.91
CA GLY A 123 -14.64 -12.20 -9.37
C GLY A 123 -13.35 -12.68 -10.05
N LYS A 124 -13.44 -13.02 -11.34
CA LYS A 124 -12.37 -13.69 -12.12
C LYS A 124 -11.01 -13.01 -11.99
N ILE A 125 -10.97 -11.69 -12.13
CA ILE A 125 -9.73 -10.90 -12.00
C ILE A 125 -9.16 -11.03 -10.59
N MET A 126 -9.96 -10.77 -9.56
CA MET A 126 -9.50 -10.84 -8.18
C MET A 126 -9.05 -12.25 -7.77
N THR A 127 -9.73 -13.29 -8.25
CA THR A 127 -9.30 -14.68 -8.04
C THR A 127 -7.93 -14.93 -8.66
N ALA A 128 -7.68 -14.49 -9.89
CA ALA A 128 -6.38 -14.65 -10.53
C ALA A 128 -5.25 -13.90 -9.80
N LEU A 129 -5.52 -12.65 -9.35
CA LEU A 129 -4.54 -11.88 -8.57
C LEU A 129 -4.22 -12.57 -7.23
N TYR A 130 -5.25 -13.03 -6.52
CA TYR A 130 -5.09 -13.76 -5.26
C TYR A 130 -4.31 -15.07 -5.46
N GLU A 131 -4.66 -15.87 -6.47
CA GLU A 131 -3.96 -17.11 -6.79
C GLU A 131 -2.48 -16.85 -7.12
N HIS A 132 -2.18 -15.79 -7.87
CA HIS A 132 -0.82 -15.36 -8.18
C HIS A 132 -0.03 -15.00 -6.91
N VAL A 133 -0.61 -14.19 -6.01
CA VAL A 133 0.03 -13.89 -4.71
C VAL A 133 0.31 -15.15 -3.91
N ARG A 134 -0.64 -16.11 -3.89
CA ARG A 134 -0.50 -17.39 -3.18
C ARG A 134 0.55 -18.33 -3.75
N THR A 135 0.99 -18.13 -5.00
CA THR A 135 2.18 -18.85 -5.52
C THR A 135 3.48 -18.38 -4.87
N LYS A 136 3.52 -17.16 -4.32
CA LYS A 136 4.72 -16.54 -3.75
C LYS A 136 4.67 -16.47 -2.21
N ILE A 137 3.50 -16.21 -1.64
CA ILE A 137 3.30 -16.00 -0.20
C ILE A 137 2.30 -17.02 0.33
N LYS A 138 2.76 -17.89 1.24
CA LYS A 138 1.94 -18.98 1.80
C LYS A 138 0.96 -18.46 2.87
N HIS A 139 -0.10 -19.24 3.11
CA HIS A 139 -0.99 -19.00 4.24
C HIS A 139 -0.21 -19.12 5.55
N VAL A 140 -0.41 -18.19 6.47
CA VAL A 140 0.21 -18.25 7.80
C VAL A 140 -0.71 -18.96 8.78
N THR A 141 -0.22 -20.01 9.43
CA THR A 141 -0.98 -20.81 10.40
C THR A 141 -0.57 -20.59 11.85
N GLU A 142 0.67 -20.15 12.07
CA GLU A 142 1.27 -19.88 13.37
C GLU A 142 2.26 -18.70 13.27
N ASP A 143 2.65 -18.12 14.40
CA ASP A 143 3.62 -17.03 14.39
C ASP A 143 4.95 -17.48 13.76
N GLN A 144 5.41 -16.69 12.79
CA GLN A 144 6.67 -16.92 12.09
C GLN A 144 7.34 -15.59 11.73
N LEU A 145 8.56 -15.66 11.21
CA LEU A 145 9.23 -14.50 10.64
C LEU A 145 8.51 -14.08 9.34
N MET A 146 7.72 -13.02 9.41
CA MET A 146 6.95 -12.49 8.28
C MET A 146 7.72 -11.48 7.42
N TYR A 147 8.97 -11.15 7.77
CA TYR A 147 9.75 -10.15 7.04
C TYR A 147 9.94 -10.51 5.56
N GLU A 148 10.27 -11.76 5.26
CA GLU A 148 10.48 -12.21 3.87
C GLU A 148 9.18 -12.21 3.06
N ASP A 149 8.05 -12.56 3.70
CA ASP A 149 6.72 -12.49 3.09
C ASP A 149 6.33 -11.04 2.79
N MET A 150 6.60 -10.10 3.72
CA MET A 150 6.37 -8.67 3.51
C MET A 150 7.24 -8.12 2.39
N GLU A 151 8.55 -8.41 2.37
CA GLU A 151 9.44 -7.98 1.27
C GLU A 151 8.97 -8.52 -0.09
N THR A 152 8.52 -9.78 -0.13
CA THR A 152 7.93 -10.37 -1.34
C THR A 152 6.67 -9.61 -1.77
N ALA A 153 5.77 -9.27 -0.84
CA ALA A 153 4.56 -8.51 -1.14
C ALA A 153 4.88 -7.09 -1.65
N ILE A 154 5.90 -6.44 -1.08
CA ILE A 154 6.37 -5.12 -1.49
C ILE A 154 6.93 -5.16 -2.92
N GLU A 155 7.69 -6.20 -3.27
CA GLU A 155 8.22 -6.37 -4.62
C GLU A 155 7.10 -6.59 -5.66
N ILE A 156 6.04 -7.32 -5.30
CA ILE A 156 4.83 -7.48 -6.14
C ILE A 156 4.18 -6.13 -6.45
N ILE A 157 4.15 -5.20 -5.48
CA ILE A 157 3.64 -3.84 -5.69
C ILE A 157 4.58 -3.06 -6.62
N ARG A 158 5.88 -3.05 -6.33
CA ARG A 158 6.89 -2.27 -7.07
C ARG A 158 7.01 -2.64 -8.53
N ASN A 159 6.95 -3.93 -8.85
CA ASN A 159 7.14 -4.40 -10.21
C ASN A 159 5.87 -4.28 -11.09
N GLY A 160 4.74 -3.92 -10.48
CA GLY A 160 3.44 -3.71 -11.14
C GLY A 160 2.88 -4.98 -11.81
N GLU A 161 3.31 -6.17 -11.42
CA GLU A 161 2.93 -7.42 -12.09
C GLU A 161 1.43 -7.72 -11.96
N LEU A 162 0.80 -7.35 -10.84
CA LEU A 162 -0.64 -7.55 -10.65
C LEU A 162 -1.48 -6.71 -11.62
N LEU A 163 -1.01 -5.51 -11.99
CA LEU A 163 -1.71 -4.67 -12.99
C LEU A 163 -1.65 -5.30 -14.38
N LYS A 164 -0.51 -5.92 -14.73
CA LYS A 164 -0.36 -6.63 -16.01
C LYS A 164 -1.28 -7.86 -16.04
N LEU A 165 -1.25 -8.67 -14.98
CA LEU A 165 -2.10 -9.84 -14.86
C LEU A 165 -3.60 -9.48 -14.88
N ALA A 166 -3.99 -8.40 -14.20
CA ALA A 166 -5.38 -7.93 -14.21
C ALA A 166 -5.87 -7.59 -15.62
N ARG A 167 -5.04 -6.90 -16.43
CA ARG A 167 -5.35 -6.56 -17.83
C ARG A 167 -5.43 -7.81 -18.71
N GLU A 168 -4.48 -8.73 -18.59
CA GLU A 168 -4.48 -9.98 -19.35
C GLU A 168 -5.73 -10.84 -19.07
N VAL A 169 -6.13 -10.94 -17.80
CA VAL A 169 -7.34 -11.65 -17.41
C VAL A 169 -8.59 -10.92 -17.90
N ALA A 170 -8.61 -9.59 -17.81
CA ALA A 170 -9.73 -8.79 -18.31
C ALA A 170 -9.93 -8.99 -19.83
N ASP A 171 -8.87 -8.91 -20.62
CA ASP A 171 -8.91 -9.11 -22.08
C ASP A 171 -9.35 -10.53 -22.44
N LYS A 172 -8.81 -11.54 -21.77
CA LYS A 172 -9.16 -12.95 -22.00
C LYS A 172 -10.63 -13.23 -21.68
N GLU A 173 -11.15 -12.62 -20.62
CA GLU A 173 -12.51 -12.86 -20.14
C GLU A 173 -13.55 -11.87 -20.71
N GLY A 174 -13.12 -10.92 -21.54
CA GLY A 174 -13.97 -9.86 -22.11
C GLY A 174 -14.56 -8.91 -21.06
N LEU A 175 -13.82 -8.65 -19.97
CA LEU A 175 -14.23 -7.77 -18.89
C LEU A 175 -13.67 -6.36 -19.11
N ALA A 176 -14.51 -5.34 -18.95
CA ALA A 176 -14.04 -3.95 -18.97
C ALA A 176 -13.40 -3.59 -17.62
N LEU A 177 -12.16 -3.10 -17.64
CA LEU A 177 -11.53 -2.42 -16.50
C LEU A 177 -11.95 -0.96 -16.39
N GLU A 178 -12.40 -0.39 -17.51
CA GLU A 178 -12.92 0.97 -17.57
C GLU A 178 -14.41 0.99 -17.26
N THR A 179 -14.82 2.07 -16.63
CA THR A 179 -16.22 2.39 -16.38
C THR A 179 -16.65 3.50 -17.34
N GLN A 180 -17.96 3.74 -17.43
CA GLN A 180 -18.49 4.88 -18.21
C GLN A 180 -17.92 6.25 -17.76
N TRP A 181 -17.37 6.33 -16.55
CA TRP A 181 -16.77 7.53 -15.97
C TRP A 181 -15.25 7.59 -16.13
N SER A 182 -14.62 6.57 -16.73
CA SER A 182 -13.16 6.52 -16.88
C SER A 182 -12.60 7.66 -17.73
N GLY A 183 -13.42 8.24 -18.62
CA GLY A 183 -13.06 9.44 -19.38
C GLY A 183 -13.13 10.75 -18.60
N ASP A 184 -13.76 10.77 -17.42
CA ASP A 184 -13.85 11.97 -16.57
C ASP A 184 -12.62 12.12 -15.65
N PHE A 185 -11.80 11.07 -15.54
CA PHE A 185 -10.53 11.10 -14.83
C PHE A 185 -9.42 11.33 -15.87
N ASP A 186 -9.00 12.58 -16.01
CA ASP A 186 -7.90 12.95 -16.90
C ASP A 186 -6.62 12.18 -16.52
N TRP A 187 -6.14 11.35 -17.43
CA TRP A 187 -4.79 10.78 -17.35
C TRP A 187 -3.79 11.85 -17.84
N TYR A 188 -3.37 12.75 -16.94
CA TYR A 188 -2.29 13.70 -17.19
C TYR A 188 -0.91 13.06 -17.10
#